data_AF-A0A258C383-F1
#
_entry.id   AF-A0A258C383-F1
#
_cell.length_a   1.000
_cell.length_b   1.000
_cell.length_c   1.000
_cell.angle_alpha   90.00
_cell.angle_beta   90.00
_cell.angle_gamma   90.00
#
_symmetry.space_group_name_H-M   'P 1'
#
loop_
_entity.id
_entity.type
_entity.pdbx_description
1 polymer ?
#
loop_
_entity_poly.entity_id
_entity_poly.type
_entity_poly.pdbx_seq_one_letter_code
_entity_poly.pdbx_strand_id
1 'polypeptide(L)'
;SVEIAKRCNVTIRLGEYFLPAFPTGGLSDADYLVLKSREGLEQRLLQLFPDEQVRAARRGEYDERLQIELDVINQMGFPGYFLVVMEFIQWSKDNDIPVGPGRGSGAGSLVAYALKITDLDPLEFDLLFERFLNPERVSMPDFDVDFCMDRRDEVIDHVAELYGREAVSQIITFGTMAAKAVIRDVGRVLGHPYGFVDRISKLIPPTPGMTLEQAFKEEPRLPELYDSDEEVRDLIDMARRLEGVTRNAGKHAGGVVIAPTKITDFSPLYCDEHGQNPVTQFDKNDVEYAGLVKFDFLGLRTLTILQWAVNMANARLRKEGKPLVDINSIPLQDSKSYQMLMRADTTAVFQLES
;
A
#
# COMPACT_ATOMS: atom_id res chain seq x y z
N SER A 1 12.98 -44.32 -1.99
CA SER A 1 12.40 -43.02 -2.39
C SER A 1 10.88 -43.07 -2.45
N VAL A 2 10.26 -44.04 -3.14
CA VAL A 2 8.78 -44.13 -3.30
C VAL A 2 8.00 -44.20 -1.96
N GLU A 3 8.43 -45.03 -1.01
CA GLU A 3 7.74 -45.16 0.29
C GLU A 3 7.90 -43.93 1.20
N ILE A 4 8.87 -43.05 0.94
CA ILE A 4 8.96 -41.75 1.64
C ILE A 4 7.93 -40.80 1.03
N ALA A 5 7.86 -40.72 -0.31
CA ALA A 5 6.90 -39.86 -1.00
C ALA A 5 5.44 -40.17 -0.61
N LYS A 6 5.06 -41.45 -0.49
CA LYS A 6 3.71 -41.84 -0.04
C LYS A 6 3.37 -41.39 1.39
N ARG A 7 4.38 -41.26 2.26
CA ARG A 7 4.19 -40.89 3.67
C ARG A 7 4.14 -39.38 3.88
N CYS A 8 4.65 -38.58 2.95
CA CYS A 8 4.69 -37.12 3.05
C CYS A 8 3.44 -36.51 2.40
N ASN A 9 2.41 -36.24 3.21
CA ASN A 9 1.18 -35.58 2.78
C ASN A 9 0.96 -34.33 3.63
N VAL A 10 1.09 -33.14 3.03
CA VAL A 10 0.88 -31.85 3.69
C VAL A 10 -0.21 -31.11 2.94
N THR A 11 -1.20 -30.60 3.68
CA THR A 11 -2.28 -29.78 3.12
C THR A 11 -2.01 -28.32 3.48
N ILE A 12 -1.81 -27.49 2.46
CA ILE A 12 -1.73 -26.03 2.60
C ILE A 12 -2.94 -25.48 1.86
N ARG A 13 -3.83 -24.80 2.60
CA ARG A 13 -5.01 -24.17 2.02
C ARG A 13 -4.62 -22.81 1.47
N LEU A 14 -4.95 -22.55 0.21
CA LEU A 14 -4.60 -21.33 -0.51
C LEU A 14 -5.87 -20.71 -1.11
N GLY A 15 -5.88 -19.38 -1.26
CA GLY A 15 -6.99 -18.62 -1.84
C GLY A 15 -8.20 -18.41 -0.92
N GLU A 16 -8.09 -18.77 0.37
CA GLU A 16 -9.12 -18.54 1.39
C GLU A 16 -8.55 -17.67 2.51
N TYR A 17 -9.24 -16.58 2.87
CA TYR A 17 -8.75 -15.62 3.85
C TYR A 17 -8.92 -16.08 5.31
N PHE A 18 -7.96 -15.65 6.13
CA PHE A 18 -7.94 -15.78 7.57
C PHE A 18 -7.84 -14.37 8.17
N LEU A 19 -8.98 -13.77 8.46
CA LEU A 19 -9.03 -12.40 8.99
C LEU A 19 -8.75 -12.37 10.50
N PRO A 20 -8.01 -11.37 11.01
CA PRO A 20 -7.88 -11.16 12.44
C PRO A 20 -9.21 -10.70 13.05
N ALA A 21 -9.49 -11.14 14.29
CA ALA A 21 -10.65 -10.70 15.03
C ALA A 21 -10.43 -9.28 15.58
N PHE A 22 -11.41 -8.40 15.42
CA PHE A 22 -11.36 -7.04 15.98
C PHE A 22 -11.87 -7.04 17.43
N PRO A 23 -11.31 -6.22 18.35
CA PRO A 23 -11.82 -6.12 19.71
C PRO A 23 -13.15 -5.34 19.74
N THR A 24 -14.25 -6.05 19.51
CA THR A 24 -15.62 -5.49 19.42
C THR A 24 -16.35 -5.34 20.75
N GLY A 25 -15.75 -5.79 21.86
CA GLY A 25 -16.39 -5.74 23.18
C GLY A 25 -17.57 -6.72 23.35
N GLY A 26 -17.62 -7.79 22.54
CA GLY A 26 -18.63 -8.85 22.63
C GLY A 26 -19.69 -8.83 21.53
N LEU A 27 -19.64 -7.85 20.62
CA LEU A 27 -20.44 -7.84 19.38
C LEU A 27 -19.78 -8.67 18.28
N SER A 28 -20.52 -9.05 17.24
CA SER A 28 -19.91 -9.58 16.02
C SER A 28 -19.21 -8.44 15.26
N ASP A 29 -18.17 -8.75 14.46
CA ASP A 29 -17.51 -7.75 13.60
C ASP A 29 -18.51 -7.06 12.68
N ALA A 30 -19.49 -7.80 12.16
CA ALA A 30 -20.56 -7.28 11.31
C ALA A 30 -21.44 -6.27 12.05
N ASP A 31 -21.93 -6.61 13.25
CA ASP A 31 -22.77 -5.71 14.04
C ASP A 31 -22.01 -4.46 14.49
N TYR A 32 -20.74 -4.63 14.87
CA TYR A 32 -19.87 -3.54 15.28
C TYR A 32 -19.57 -2.59 14.12
N LEU A 33 -19.33 -3.12 12.92
CA LEU A 33 -19.17 -2.34 11.70
C LEU A 33 -20.42 -1.51 11.40
N VAL A 34 -21.62 -2.11 11.47
CA VAL A 34 -22.88 -1.41 11.23
C VAL A 34 -23.06 -0.27 12.24
N LEU A 35 -22.80 -0.52 13.52
CA LEU A 35 -22.88 0.49 14.57
C LEU A 35 -21.95 1.66 14.27
N LYS A 36 -20.67 1.40 14.01
CA LYS A 36 -19.66 2.44 13.76
C LYS A 36 -19.89 3.21 12.47
N SER A 37 -20.36 2.53 11.43
CA SER A 37 -20.65 3.16 10.15
C SER A 37 -21.84 4.12 10.27
N ARG A 38 -22.88 3.76 11.03
CA ARG A 38 -24.01 4.65 11.28
C ARG A 38 -23.63 5.85 12.15
N GLU A 39 -22.88 5.63 13.24
CA GLU A 39 -22.35 6.71 14.09
C GLU A 39 -21.46 7.69 13.29
N GLY A 40 -20.60 7.14 12.42
CA GLY A 40 -19.71 7.92 11.56
C GLY A 40 -20.47 8.71 10.50
N LEU A 41 -21.49 8.11 9.87
CA LEU A 41 -22.32 8.79 8.88
C LEU A 41 -23.06 9.99 9.48
N GLU A 42 -23.57 9.88 10.71
CA GLU A 42 -24.20 11.02 11.41
C GLU A 42 -23.24 12.20 11.55
N GLN A 43 -21.98 11.94 11.92
CA GLN A 43 -20.96 12.99 12.03
C GLN A 43 -20.66 13.64 10.68
N ARG A 44 -20.55 12.84 9.60
CA ARG A 44 -20.30 13.36 8.25
C ARG A 44 -21.48 14.18 7.73
N LEU A 45 -22.72 13.72 7.93
CA LEU A 45 -23.92 14.45 7.52
C LEU A 45 -24.11 15.78 8.26
N LEU A 46 -23.73 15.83 9.55
CA LEU A 46 -23.69 17.08 10.33
C LEU A 46 -22.69 18.09 9.73
N GLN A 47 -21.55 17.61 9.24
CA GLN A 47 -20.51 18.45 8.63
C GLN A 47 -20.88 18.92 7.22
N LEU A 48 -21.37 18.01 6.38
CA LEU A 48 -21.74 18.29 4.98
C LEU A 48 -22.98 19.19 4.90
N PHE A 49 -23.99 18.89 5.71
CA PHE A 49 -25.27 19.60 5.72
C PHE A 49 -25.57 20.14 7.12
N PRO A 50 -25.00 21.29 7.51
CA PRO A 50 -25.28 21.91 8.81
C PRO A 50 -26.76 22.25 9.01
N ASP A 51 -27.48 22.55 7.92
CA ASP A 51 -28.92 22.79 7.91
C ASP A 51 -29.71 21.47 8.03
N GLU A 52 -30.59 21.40 9.03
CA GLU A 52 -31.38 20.21 9.35
C GLU A 52 -32.38 19.84 8.25
N GLN A 53 -32.98 20.82 7.55
CA GLN A 53 -33.96 20.55 6.50
C GLN A 53 -33.28 19.95 5.26
N VAL A 54 -32.11 20.49 4.89
CA VAL A 54 -31.31 19.97 3.78
C VAL A 54 -30.81 18.56 4.12
N ARG A 55 -30.33 18.36 5.36
CA ARG A 55 -29.88 17.05 5.84
C ARG A 55 -31.00 16.02 5.79
N ALA A 56 -32.19 16.35 6.28
CA ALA A 56 -33.34 15.45 6.26
C ALA A 56 -33.76 15.06 4.83
N ALA A 57 -33.67 15.99 3.87
CA ALA A 57 -34.00 15.72 2.47
C ALA A 57 -32.96 14.83 1.77
N ARG A 58 -31.67 15.00 2.08
CA ARG A 58 -30.57 14.24 1.45
C ARG A 58 -30.27 12.90 2.12
N ARG A 59 -30.57 12.76 3.42
CA ARG A 59 -30.21 11.60 4.23
C ARG A 59 -30.65 10.26 3.66
N GLY A 60 -31.82 10.19 3.03
CA GLY A 60 -32.35 8.94 2.46
C GLY A 60 -31.40 8.27 1.45
N GLU A 61 -30.73 9.08 0.62
CA GLU A 61 -29.76 8.61 -0.38
C GLU A 61 -28.52 7.98 0.29
N TYR A 62 -28.03 8.60 1.36
CA TYR A 62 -26.87 8.12 2.12
C TYR A 62 -27.19 6.86 2.91
N ASP A 63 -28.36 6.82 3.57
CA ASP A 63 -28.79 5.65 4.35
C ASP A 63 -28.99 4.42 3.44
N GLU A 64 -29.54 4.60 2.23
CA GLU A 64 -29.70 3.53 1.23
C GLU A 64 -28.33 3.03 0.74
N ARG A 65 -27.44 3.94 0.31
CA ARG A 65 -26.09 3.57 -0.13
C ARG A 65 -25.31 2.86 0.97
N LEU A 66 -25.38 3.36 2.21
CA LEU A 66 -24.68 2.75 3.35
C LEU A 66 -25.17 1.32 3.60
N GLN A 67 -26.48 1.08 3.54
CA GLN A 67 -27.03 -0.26 3.76
C GLN A 67 -26.60 -1.25 2.68
N ILE A 68 -26.62 -0.85 1.40
CA ILE A 68 -26.17 -1.69 0.28
C ILE A 68 -24.71 -2.09 0.47
N GLU A 69 -23.83 -1.13 0.81
CA GLU A 69 -22.41 -1.42 1.04
C GLU A 69 -22.20 -2.34 2.24
N LEU A 70 -22.88 -2.07 3.37
CA LEU A 70 -22.79 -2.89 4.58
C LEU A 70 -23.22 -4.34 4.33
N ASP A 71 -24.29 -4.54 3.56
CA ASP A 71 -24.78 -5.88 3.22
C ASP A 71 -23.75 -6.66 2.39
N VAL A 72 -23.14 -6.01 1.38
CA VAL A 72 -22.08 -6.63 0.56
C VAL A 72 -20.84 -6.95 1.40
N ILE A 73 -20.37 -6.00 2.24
CA ILE A 73 -19.19 -6.21 3.09
C ILE A 73 -19.40 -7.37 4.06
N ASN A 74 -20.57 -7.44 4.67
CA ASN A 74 -20.93 -8.51 5.61
C ASN A 74 -21.10 -9.87 4.90
N GLN A 75 -21.73 -9.89 3.72
CA GLN A 75 -21.92 -11.12 2.94
C GLN A 75 -20.58 -11.70 2.45
N MET A 76 -19.64 -10.84 2.04
CA MET A 76 -18.31 -11.27 1.61
C MET A 76 -17.36 -11.58 2.77
N GLY A 77 -17.76 -11.26 4.00
CA GLY A 77 -16.99 -11.56 5.20
C GLY A 77 -15.81 -10.62 5.44
N PHE A 78 -15.87 -9.36 4.99
CA PHE A 78 -14.82 -8.36 5.21
C PHE A 78 -15.04 -7.33 6.35
N PRO A 79 -15.96 -7.49 7.34
CA PRO A 79 -16.16 -6.44 8.32
C PRO A 79 -14.93 -6.23 9.21
N GLY A 80 -14.24 -7.30 9.60
CA GLY A 80 -13.00 -7.21 10.38
C GLY A 80 -11.93 -6.37 9.65
N TYR A 81 -11.79 -6.52 8.34
CA TYR A 81 -10.84 -5.73 7.54
C TYR A 81 -11.12 -4.22 7.63
N PHE A 82 -12.37 -3.81 7.45
CA PHE A 82 -12.76 -2.39 7.56
C PHE A 82 -12.51 -1.84 8.96
N LEU A 83 -12.80 -2.64 10.00
CA LEU A 83 -12.60 -2.21 11.39
C LEU A 83 -11.12 -2.03 11.72
N VAL A 84 -10.28 -2.96 11.26
CA VAL A 84 -8.83 -2.91 11.38
C VAL A 84 -8.30 -1.61 10.74
N VAL A 85 -8.68 -1.31 9.49
CA VAL A 85 -8.24 -0.09 8.78
C VAL A 85 -8.76 1.19 9.43
N MET A 86 -10.03 1.21 9.85
CA MET A 86 -10.62 2.35 10.58
C MET A 86 -9.81 2.68 11.83
N GLU A 87 -9.48 1.67 12.63
CA GLU A 87 -8.75 1.85 13.88
C GLU A 87 -7.37 2.48 13.64
N PHE A 88 -6.63 1.99 12.65
CA PHE A 88 -5.32 2.54 12.31
C PHE A 88 -5.37 3.99 11.86
N ILE A 89 -6.32 4.33 11.00
CA ILE A 89 -6.49 5.69 10.50
C ILE A 89 -6.85 6.61 11.67
N GLN A 90 -7.80 6.19 12.52
CA GLN A 90 -8.24 6.99 13.65
C GLN A 90 -7.11 7.19 14.66
N TRP A 91 -6.39 6.14 15.04
CA TRP A 91 -5.24 6.22 15.94
C TRP A 91 -4.15 7.13 15.38
N SER A 92 -3.88 7.05 14.07
CA SER A 92 -2.88 7.90 13.42
C SER A 92 -3.29 9.37 13.44
N LYS A 93 -4.57 9.67 13.14
CA LYS A 93 -5.13 11.03 13.26
C LYS A 93 -5.04 11.54 14.71
N ASP A 94 -5.34 10.71 15.70
CA ASP A 94 -5.28 11.08 17.13
C ASP A 94 -3.85 11.35 17.64
N ASN A 95 -2.84 10.72 17.02
CA ASN A 95 -1.42 10.89 17.35
C ASN A 95 -0.67 11.86 16.41
N ASP A 96 -1.40 12.68 15.65
CA ASP A 96 -0.86 13.67 14.69
C ASP A 96 0.10 13.02 13.66
N ILE A 97 -0.21 11.80 13.24
CA ILE A 97 0.47 11.08 12.14
C ILE A 97 -0.32 11.35 10.86
N PRO A 98 0.27 12.08 9.89
CA PRO A 98 -0.39 12.34 8.61
C PRO A 98 -0.69 11.04 7.86
N VAL A 99 -1.97 10.84 7.57
CA VAL A 99 -2.48 9.80 6.68
C VAL A 99 -2.87 10.42 5.36
N GLY A 100 -2.65 9.68 4.27
CA GLY A 100 -3.11 10.11 2.96
C GLY A 100 -4.64 10.10 2.90
N PRO A 101 -5.24 10.81 1.94
CA PRO A 101 -6.68 10.87 1.77
C PRO A 101 -7.34 9.53 1.35
N GLY A 102 -6.55 8.45 1.26
CA GLY A 102 -6.89 7.22 0.57
C GLY A 102 -6.73 7.37 -0.95
N ARG A 103 -6.18 6.36 -1.60
CA ARG A 103 -6.06 6.28 -3.07
C ARG A 103 -6.76 5.02 -3.56
N GLY A 104 -6.90 4.92 -4.88
CA GLY A 104 -7.53 3.76 -5.51
C GLY A 104 -9.05 3.77 -5.42
N SER A 105 -9.63 2.58 -5.50
CA SER A 105 -11.09 2.42 -5.55
C SER A 105 -11.76 2.58 -4.18
N GLY A 106 -11.01 2.54 -3.07
CA GLY A 106 -11.55 2.69 -1.72
C GLY A 106 -12.32 3.99 -1.48
N ALA A 107 -12.00 5.07 -2.21
CA ALA A 107 -12.73 6.34 -2.17
C ALA A 107 -14.20 6.22 -2.64
N GLY A 108 -14.57 5.16 -3.37
CA GLY A 108 -15.95 4.89 -3.78
C GLY A 108 -16.85 4.28 -2.70
N SER A 109 -16.30 3.95 -1.53
CA SER A 109 -17.07 3.40 -0.41
C SER A 109 -17.55 4.49 0.54
N LEU A 110 -18.87 4.60 0.68
CA LEU A 110 -19.50 5.43 1.70
C LEU A 110 -19.24 4.90 3.11
N VAL A 111 -19.11 3.59 3.29
CA VAL A 111 -18.67 2.99 4.56
C VAL A 111 -17.27 3.50 4.92
N ALA A 112 -16.32 3.49 3.99
CA ALA A 112 -14.98 4.01 4.23
C ALA A 112 -14.98 5.50 4.61
N TYR A 113 -15.83 6.30 3.95
CA TYR A 113 -16.01 7.72 4.27
C TYR A 113 -16.62 7.94 5.66
N ALA A 114 -17.65 7.16 6.02
CA ALA A 114 -18.29 7.20 7.32
C ALA A 114 -17.32 6.83 8.46
N LEU A 115 -16.47 5.83 8.24
CA LEU A 115 -15.45 5.40 9.19
C LEU A 115 -14.20 6.29 9.19
N LYS A 116 -14.19 7.40 8.45
CA LYS A 116 -13.07 8.35 8.31
C LYS A 116 -11.79 7.73 7.72
N ILE A 117 -11.91 6.56 7.08
CA ILE A 117 -10.83 5.92 6.31
C ILE A 117 -10.51 6.79 5.10
N THR A 118 -11.54 7.26 4.40
CA THR A 118 -11.42 8.20 3.29
C THR A 118 -12.02 9.56 3.68
N ASP A 119 -11.57 10.61 3.00
CA ASP A 119 -11.98 11.99 3.27
C ASP A 119 -12.79 12.61 2.13
N LEU A 120 -13.18 11.82 1.11
CA LEU A 120 -14.03 12.24 0.00
C LEU A 120 -15.43 11.67 0.12
N ASP A 121 -16.43 12.50 -0.17
CA ASP A 121 -17.83 12.09 -0.28
C ASP A 121 -18.07 11.38 -1.63
N PRO A 122 -18.35 10.06 -1.65
CA PRO A 122 -18.51 9.34 -2.89
C PRO A 122 -19.78 9.73 -3.66
N LEU A 123 -20.83 10.22 -3.00
CA LEU A 123 -22.07 10.59 -3.68
C LEU A 123 -21.95 11.92 -4.41
N GLU A 124 -21.18 12.87 -3.88
CA GLU A 124 -20.94 14.17 -4.55
C GLU A 124 -20.15 14.02 -5.86
N PHE A 125 -19.28 13.00 -5.95
CA PHE A 125 -18.39 12.78 -7.09
C PHE A 125 -18.76 11.55 -7.93
N ASP A 126 -19.96 10.99 -7.76
CA ASP A 126 -20.45 9.79 -8.46
C ASP A 126 -19.46 8.60 -8.41
N LEU A 127 -18.79 8.41 -7.26
CA LEU A 127 -17.83 7.33 -7.07
C LEU A 127 -18.54 6.00 -6.78
N LEU A 128 -18.14 4.96 -7.52
CA LEU A 128 -18.79 3.65 -7.49
C LEU A 128 -18.13 2.69 -6.50
N PHE A 129 -18.93 2.11 -5.61
CA PHE A 129 -18.48 1.12 -4.63
C PHE A 129 -18.09 -0.20 -5.29
N GLU A 130 -18.79 -0.59 -6.35
CA GLU A 130 -18.56 -1.83 -7.09
C GLU A 130 -17.20 -1.85 -7.78
N ARG A 131 -16.58 -0.69 -7.98
CA ARG A 131 -15.21 -0.60 -8.47
C ARG A 131 -14.19 -1.01 -7.41
N PHE A 132 -14.54 -0.84 -6.13
CA PHE A 132 -13.76 -1.23 -4.96
C PHE A 132 -14.01 -2.68 -4.60
N LEU A 133 -15.26 -3.02 -4.30
CA LEU A 133 -15.67 -4.35 -3.87
C LEU A 133 -16.86 -4.80 -4.70
N ASN A 134 -16.64 -5.80 -5.54
CA ASN A 134 -17.68 -6.35 -6.41
C ASN A 134 -18.10 -7.74 -5.90
N PRO A 135 -19.37 -7.96 -5.53
CA PRO A 135 -19.82 -9.28 -5.09
C PRO A 135 -19.69 -10.38 -6.17
N GLU A 136 -19.68 -10.02 -7.46
CA GLU A 136 -19.49 -10.96 -8.57
C GLU A 136 -18.02 -11.36 -8.78
N ARG A 137 -17.08 -10.65 -8.13
CA ARG A 137 -15.64 -10.91 -8.21
C ARG A 137 -15.05 -10.93 -6.81
N VAL A 138 -14.75 -12.13 -6.31
CA VAL A 138 -14.02 -12.29 -5.04
C VAL A 138 -12.59 -11.77 -5.22
N SER A 139 -12.36 -10.50 -4.87
CA SER A 139 -11.05 -9.87 -4.77
C SER A 139 -10.91 -9.22 -3.40
N MET A 140 -9.69 -9.22 -2.86
CA MET A 140 -9.41 -8.54 -1.60
C MET A 140 -9.72 -7.03 -1.75
N PRO A 141 -10.47 -6.42 -0.80
CA PRO A 141 -10.53 -4.97 -0.73
C PRO A 141 -9.14 -4.44 -0.38
N ASP A 142 -8.63 -3.50 -1.18
CA ASP A 142 -7.32 -2.86 -0.93
C ASP A 142 -7.50 -1.35 -0.83
N PHE A 143 -7.39 -0.82 0.39
CA PHE A 143 -7.53 0.61 0.65
C PHE A 143 -6.31 1.44 0.27
N ASP A 144 -5.15 0.81 -0.01
CA ASP A 144 -3.89 1.49 -0.36
C ASP A 144 -3.64 2.73 0.55
N VAL A 145 -3.54 2.51 1.86
CA VAL A 145 -3.45 3.61 2.83
C VAL A 145 -2.03 4.18 2.88
N ASP A 146 -1.88 5.44 2.48
CA ASP A 146 -0.62 6.15 2.60
C ASP A 146 -0.38 6.65 4.03
N PHE A 147 0.84 6.47 4.53
CA PHE A 147 1.31 7.04 5.80
C PHE A 147 2.55 7.90 5.58
N CYS A 148 2.81 8.83 6.50
CA CYS A 148 4.08 9.55 6.46
C CYS A 148 5.26 8.57 6.70
N MET A 149 6.32 8.71 5.90
CA MET A 149 7.45 7.76 5.90
C MET A 149 8.14 7.68 7.28
N ASP A 150 8.18 8.80 8.00
CA ASP A 150 8.99 8.97 9.22
C ASP A 150 8.35 8.33 10.46
N ARG A 151 7.01 8.24 10.52
CA ARG A 151 6.27 7.76 11.69
C ARG A 151 5.49 6.47 11.44
N ARG A 152 5.70 5.81 10.29
CA ARG A 152 5.04 4.53 9.97
C ARG A 152 5.35 3.44 11.01
N ASP A 153 6.56 3.41 11.57
CA ASP A 153 6.96 2.38 12.52
C ASP A 153 6.15 2.49 13.83
N GLU A 154 5.72 3.70 14.22
CA GLU A 154 4.81 3.92 15.36
C GLU A 154 3.43 3.27 15.11
N VAL A 155 2.91 3.36 13.88
CA VAL A 155 1.65 2.72 13.49
C VAL A 155 1.79 1.20 13.57
N ILE A 156 2.89 0.64 13.08
CA ILE A 156 3.17 -0.80 13.14
C ILE A 156 3.26 -1.29 14.59
N ASP A 157 3.93 -0.54 15.45
CA ASP A 157 4.04 -0.89 16.87
C ASP A 157 2.66 -0.84 17.56
N HIS A 158 1.81 0.14 17.24
CA HIS A 158 0.41 0.17 17.73
C HIS A 158 -0.40 -1.03 17.25
N VAL A 159 -0.29 -1.41 15.98
CA VAL A 159 -0.93 -2.63 15.44
C VAL A 159 -0.47 -3.87 16.21
N ALA A 160 0.84 -3.95 16.48
CA ALA A 160 1.42 -5.05 17.24
C ALA A 160 0.95 -5.07 18.70
N GLU A 161 0.65 -3.93 19.31
CA GLU A 161 0.04 -3.87 20.65
C GLU A 161 -1.43 -4.32 20.63
N LEU A 162 -2.19 -3.94 19.59
CA LEU A 162 -3.61 -4.27 19.47
C LEU A 162 -3.87 -5.77 19.20
N TYR A 163 -3.15 -6.36 18.25
CA TYR A 163 -3.34 -7.76 17.83
C TYR A 163 -2.35 -8.72 18.49
N GLY A 164 -1.36 -8.21 19.21
CA GLY A 164 -0.26 -8.98 19.78
C GLY A 164 0.93 -9.04 18.84
N ARG A 165 2.13 -8.79 19.39
CA ARG A 165 3.37 -8.64 18.64
C ARG A 165 3.79 -9.89 17.85
N GLU A 166 3.30 -11.06 18.23
CA GLU A 166 3.54 -12.32 17.52
C GLU A 166 2.57 -12.55 16.35
N ALA A 167 1.46 -11.82 16.27
CA ALA A 167 0.45 -11.92 15.22
C ALA A 167 0.72 -10.97 14.04
N VAL A 168 1.61 -10.00 14.24
CA VAL A 168 1.94 -8.96 13.26
C VAL A 168 3.36 -9.18 12.76
N SER A 169 3.54 -9.13 11.43
CA SER A 169 4.86 -9.24 10.81
C SER A 169 4.95 -8.35 9.59
N GLN A 170 6.17 -8.04 9.18
CA GLN A 170 6.43 -7.36 7.91
C GLN A 170 6.57 -8.39 6.79
N ILE A 171 6.48 -7.95 5.54
CA ILE A 171 6.54 -8.83 4.38
C ILE A 171 7.96 -8.79 3.79
N ILE A 172 8.50 -9.95 3.40
CA ILE A 172 9.81 -10.02 2.71
C ILE A 172 9.70 -9.47 1.29
N THR A 173 10.79 -8.92 0.79
CA THR A 173 10.98 -8.69 -0.64
C THR A 173 12.19 -9.45 -1.14
N PHE A 174 12.21 -9.77 -2.42
CA PHE A 174 13.33 -10.44 -3.04
C PHE A 174 14.04 -9.50 -3.99
N GLY A 175 15.32 -9.22 -3.71
CA GLY A 175 16.20 -8.58 -4.67
C GLY A 175 16.58 -9.59 -5.75
N THR A 176 16.17 -9.35 -6.99
CA THR A 176 16.51 -10.19 -8.14
C THR A 176 17.65 -9.57 -8.97
N MET A 177 18.35 -10.40 -9.73
CA MET A 177 19.39 -9.94 -10.64
C MET A 177 18.77 -9.40 -11.94
N ALA A 178 18.35 -8.13 -11.92
CA ALA A 178 17.89 -7.40 -13.11
C ALA A 178 19.01 -7.21 -14.15
N ALA A 179 18.67 -6.92 -15.42
CA ALA A 179 19.59 -6.86 -16.55
C ALA A 179 20.92 -6.11 -16.27
N LYS A 180 20.87 -4.90 -15.69
CA LYS A 180 22.08 -4.15 -15.32
C LYS A 180 22.87 -4.79 -14.18
N ALA A 181 22.18 -5.31 -13.17
CA ALA A 181 22.80 -5.91 -12.00
C ALA A 181 23.50 -7.22 -12.35
N VAL A 182 22.85 -8.07 -13.16
CA VAL A 182 23.41 -9.36 -13.58
C VAL A 182 24.68 -9.18 -14.42
N ILE A 183 24.70 -8.22 -15.35
CA ILE A 183 25.91 -7.89 -16.13
C ILE A 183 27.07 -7.46 -15.21
N ARG A 184 26.77 -6.59 -14.23
CA ARG A 184 27.77 -6.10 -13.27
C ARG A 184 28.33 -7.21 -12.38
N ASP A 185 27.45 -8.07 -11.86
CA ASP A 185 27.83 -9.13 -10.94
C ASP A 185 28.59 -10.25 -11.66
N VAL A 186 28.12 -10.69 -12.84
CA VAL A 186 28.81 -11.69 -13.66
C VAL A 186 30.17 -11.18 -14.14
N GLY A 187 30.23 -9.95 -14.67
CA GLY A 187 31.48 -9.39 -15.18
C GLY A 187 32.56 -9.28 -14.09
N ARG A 188 32.15 -8.94 -12.85
CA ARG A 188 33.06 -8.94 -11.69
C ARG A 188 33.57 -10.34 -11.35
N VAL A 189 32.71 -11.37 -11.40
CA VAL A 189 33.08 -12.76 -11.10
C VAL A 189 34.02 -13.34 -12.15
N LEU A 190 33.85 -12.97 -13.42
CA LEU A 190 34.76 -13.33 -14.51
C LEU A 190 36.11 -12.58 -14.44
N GLY A 191 36.28 -11.65 -13.50
CA GLY A 191 37.54 -10.95 -13.27
C GLY A 191 37.73 -9.67 -14.11
N HIS A 192 36.70 -9.20 -14.81
CA HIS A 192 36.82 -7.98 -15.60
C HIS A 192 36.89 -6.72 -14.71
N PRO A 193 37.70 -5.71 -15.10
CA PRO A 193 37.73 -4.42 -14.42
C PRO A 193 36.38 -3.70 -14.48
N TYR A 194 36.06 -2.90 -13.46
CA TYR A 194 34.80 -2.14 -13.39
C TYR A 194 34.51 -1.32 -14.66
N GLY A 195 35.52 -0.65 -15.23
CA GLY A 195 35.34 0.16 -16.43
C GLY A 195 34.93 -0.63 -17.67
N PHE A 196 35.38 -1.89 -17.80
CA PHE A 196 34.97 -2.78 -18.89
C PHE A 196 33.49 -3.13 -18.78
N VAL A 197 33.06 -3.53 -17.58
CA VAL A 197 31.69 -3.97 -17.30
C VAL A 197 30.71 -2.79 -17.32
N ASP A 198 31.11 -1.64 -16.77
CA ASP A 198 30.29 -0.43 -16.73
C ASP A 198 29.94 0.07 -18.15
N ARG A 199 30.90 -0.01 -19.08
CA ARG A 199 30.70 0.31 -20.51
C ARG A 199 29.57 -0.51 -21.15
N ILE A 200 29.43 -1.78 -20.77
CA ILE A 200 28.36 -2.66 -21.27
C ILE A 200 27.05 -2.36 -20.53
N SER A 201 27.10 -2.24 -19.20
CA SER A 201 25.89 -2.04 -18.38
C SER A 201 25.17 -0.71 -18.68
N LYS A 202 25.90 0.33 -19.13
CA LYS A 202 25.33 1.62 -19.54
C LYS A 202 24.53 1.56 -20.83
N LEU A 203 24.76 0.56 -21.67
CA LEU A 203 23.98 0.32 -22.90
C LEU A 203 22.61 -0.26 -22.61
N ILE A 204 22.40 -0.83 -21.42
CA ILE A 204 21.07 -1.29 -21.01
C ILE A 204 20.18 -0.06 -20.75
N PRO A 205 19.03 0.08 -21.42
CA PRO A 205 18.15 1.22 -21.21
C PRO A 205 17.63 1.29 -19.76
N PRO A 206 17.31 2.50 -19.24
CA PRO A 206 16.88 2.68 -17.85
C PRO A 206 15.39 2.34 -17.60
N THR A 207 14.70 1.73 -18.57
CA THR A 207 13.27 1.41 -18.47
C THR A 207 12.99 0.45 -17.30
N PRO A 208 11.99 0.73 -16.43
CA PRO A 208 11.56 -0.22 -15.41
C PRO A 208 11.13 -1.55 -16.05
N GLY A 209 11.56 -2.68 -15.47
CA GLY A 209 11.25 -4.01 -16.00
C GLY A 209 12.07 -4.44 -17.23
N MET A 210 13.11 -3.69 -17.60
CA MET A 210 14.01 -4.02 -18.71
C MET A 210 14.68 -5.39 -18.55
N THR A 211 14.60 -6.20 -19.60
CA THR A 211 15.29 -7.49 -19.72
C THR A 211 16.46 -7.41 -20.72
N LEU A 212 17.39 -8.37 -20.65
CA LEU A 212 18.47 -8.48 -21.63
C LEU A 212 17.92 -8.67 -23.05
N GLU A 213 16.85 -9.44 -23.21
CA GLU A 213 16.23 -9.63 -24.53
C GLU A 213 15.68 -8.31 -25.11
N GLN A 214 15.01 -7.50 -24.29
CA GLN A 214 14.50 -6.19 -24.70
C GLN A 214 15.65 -5.23 -25.00
N ALA A 215 16.66 -5.18 -24.13
CA ALA A 215 17.82 -4.31 -24.33
C ALA A 215 18.54 -4.60 -25.66
N PHE A 216 18.68 -5.87 -26.05
CA PHE A 216 19.26 -6.27 -27.34
C PHE A 216 18.44 -5.83 -28.56
N LYS A 217 17.12 -5.64 -28.41
CA LYS A 217 16.24 -5.14 -29.49
C LYS A 217 16.29 -3.61 -29.58
N GLU A 218 16.45 -2.93 -28.45
CA GLU A 218 16.41 -1.46 -28.36
C GLU A 218 17.76 -0.79 -28.63
N GLU A 219 18.87 -1.42 -28.25
CA GLU A 219 20.22 -0.86 -28.39
C GLU A 219 21.06 -1.69 -29.38
N PRO A 220 21.22 -1.23 -30.64
CA PRO A 220 21.94 -1.95 -31.70
C PRO A 220 23.40 -2.25 -31.36
N ARG A 221 24.04 -1.47 -30.48
CA ARG A 221 25.43 -1.68 -30.07
C ARG A 221 25.61 -2.94 -29.23
N LEU A 222 24.57 -3.45 -28.58
CA LEU A 222 24.64 -4.68 -27.79
C LEU A 222 24.84 -5.92 -28.67
N PRO A 223 24.04 -6.17 -29.72
CA PRO A 223 24.34 -7.18 -30.73
C PRO A 223 25.74 -7.04 -31.34
N GLU A 224 26.14 -5.82 -31.73
CA GLU A 224 27.46 -5.59 -32.33
C GLU A 224 28.61 -6.01 -31.39
N LEU A 225 28.54 -5.62 -30.11
CA LEU A 225 29.55 -5.99 -29.11
C LEU A 225 29.55 -7.49 -28.80
N TYR A 226 28.37 -8.10 -28.77
CA TYR A 226 28.22 -9.54 -28.55
C TYR A 226 28.84 -10.37 -29.68
N ASP A 227 28.72 -9.89 -30.93
CA ASP A 227 29.28 -10.57 -32.10
C ASP A 227 30.78 -10.29 -32.31
N SER A 228 31.27 -9.12 -31.87
CA SER A 228 32.66 -8.70 -32.10
C SER A 228 33.64 -9.00 -30.95
N ASP A 229 33.16 -9.19 -29.73
CA ASP A 229 34.01 -9.39 -28.54
C ASP A 229 33.64 -10.70 -27.81
N GLU A 230 34.60 -11.63 -27.76
CA GLU A 230 34.42 -12.95 -27.13
C GLU A 230 34.20 -12.85 -25.62
N GLU A 231 34.87 -11.90 -24.94
CA GLU A 231 34.68 -11.68 -23.50
C GLU A 231 33.27 -11.15 -23.21
N VAL A 232 32.74 -10.28 -24.08
CA VAL A 232 31.37 -9.76 -23.97
C VAL A 232 30.34 -10.88 -24.20
N ARG A 233 30.61 -11.76 -25.17
CA ARG A 233 29.74 -12.91 -25.46
C ARG A 233 29.60 -13.83 -24.26
N ASP A 234 30.72 -14.26 -23.68
CA ASP A 234 30.74 -15.14 -22.51
C ASP A 234 30.04 -14.51 -21.30
N LEU A 235 30.27 -13.21 -21.08
CA LEU A 235 29.60 -12.45 -20.04
C LEU A 235 28.08 -12.46 -20.24
N ILE A 236 27.60 -12.15 -21.44
CA ILE A 236 26.18 -12.02 -21.73
C ILE A 236 25.48 -13.38 -21.71
N ASP A 237 26.11 -14.44 -22.21
CA ASP A 237 25.53 -15.79 -22.17
C ASP A 237 25.39 -16.31 -20.75
N MET A 238 26.36 -16.01 -19.88
CA MET A 238 26.21 -16.31 -18.46
C MET A 238 25.15 -15.43 -17.79
N ALA A 239 25.10 -14.14 -18.15
CA ALA A 239 24.10 -13.21 -17.62
C ALA A 239 22.67 -13.62 -18.00
N ARG A 240 22.43 -14.12 -19.22
CA ARG A 240 21.13 -14.66 -19.66
C ARG A 240 20.65 -15.84 -18.80
N ARG A 241 21.57 -16.66 -18.29
CA ARG A 241 21.22 -17.79 -17.40
C ARG A 241 20.89 -17.36 -15.98
N LEU A 242 21.38 -16.19 -15.55
CA LEU A 242 21.25 -15.67 -14.19
C LEU A 242 20.25 -14.52 -14.08
N GLU A 243 19.78 -13.97 -15.21
CA GLU A 243 18.77 -12.92 -15.22
C GLU A 243 17.51 -13.36 -14.48
N GLY A 244 17.04 -12.51 -13.57
CA GLY A 244 15.83 -12.75 -12.79
C GLY A 244 16.00 -13.68 -11.58
N VAL A 245 17.16 -14.32 -11.40
CA VAL A 245 17.41 -15.17 -10.23
C VAL A 245 17.41 -14.33 -8.95
N THR A 246 16.76 -14.85 -7.90
CA THR A 246 16.72 -14.25 -6.57
C THR A 246 18.10 -14.22 -5.94
N ARG A 247 18.53 -13.04 -5.51
CA ARG A 247 19.88 -12.79 -4.97
C ARG A 247 19.89 -12.64 -3.46
N ASN A 248 18.96 -11.86 -2.91
CA ASN A 248 18.96 -11.54 -1.49
C ASN A 248 17.55 -11.24 -0.98
N ALA A 249 17.38 -11.41 0.33
CA ALA A 249 16.21 -10.92 1.04
C ALA A 249 16.33 -9.41 1.25
N GLY A 250 15.19 -8.74 1.11
CA GLY A 250 14.95 -7.37 1.52
C GLY A 250 13.67 -7.32 2.35
N LYS A 251 13.31 -6.10 2.74
CA LYS A 251 12.11 -5.82 3.52
C LYS A 251 11.14 -5.03 2.66
N HIS A 252 9.85 -5.38 2.66
CA HIS A 252 8.85 -4.58 1.98
C HIS A 252 8.73 -3.24 2.71
N ALA A 253 8.85 -2.14 1.97
CA ALA A 253 8.89 -0.80 2.57
C ALA A 253 7.58 -0.40 3.26
N GLY A 254 6.46 -1.03 2.87
CA GLY A 254 5.14 -0.74 3.39
C GLY A 254 4.29 -1.95 3.76
N GLY A 255 4.77 -3.18 3.60
CA GLY A 255 3.90 -4.35 3.65
C GLY A 255 3.89 -4.91 5.05
N VAL A 256 2.75 -4.80 5.75
CA VAL A 256 2.52 -5.48 7.03
C VAL A 256 1.40 -6.48 6.86
N VAL A 257 1.54 -7.60 7.53
CA VAL A 257 0.55 -8.66 7.56
C VAL A 257 0.09 -8.88 9.00
N ILE A 258 -1.22 -9.09 9.17
CA ILE A 258 -1.83 -9.36 10.46
C ILE A 258 -2.52 -10.72 10.38
N ALA A 259 -2.07 -11.65 11.21
CA ALA A 259 -2.68 -12.97 11.35
C ALA A 259 -3.71 -12.98 12.49
N PRO A 260 -4.70 -13.89 12.45
CA PRO A 260 -5.63 -14.08 13.56
C PRO A 260 -4.99 -14.71 14.81
N THR A 261 -3.83 -15.37 14.63
CA THR A 261 -3.03 -15.98 15.69
C THR A 261 -1.56 -15.65 15.45
N LYS A 262 -0.61 -16.45 15.94
CA LYS A 262 0.81 -16.18 15.70
C LYS A 262 1.11 -16.27 14.21
N ILE A 263 1.94 -15.36 13.71
CA ILE A 263 2.33 -15.37 12.29
C ILE A 263 2.98 -16.69 11.87
N THR A 264 3.66 -17.36 12.80
CA THR A 264 4.31 -18.67 12.60
C THR A 264 3.33 -19.82 12.37
N ASP A 265 2.04 -19.64 12.68
CA ASP A 265 1.00 -20.61 12.34
C ASP A 265 0.72 -20.64 10.82
N PHE A 266 1.13 -19.59 10.10
CA PHE A 266 0.88 -19.39 8.67
C PHE A 266 2.15 -19.35 7.82
N SER A 267 3.20 -18.66 8.30
CA SER A 267 4.45 -18.49 7.57
C SER A 267 5.66 -18.61 8.50
N PRO A 268 6.75 -19.28 8.06
CA PRO A 268 8.04 -19.11 8.72
C PRO A 268 8.53 -17.66 8.59
N LEU A 269 9.46 -17.30 9.46
CA LEU A 269 10.02 -15.95 9.52
C LEU A 269 11.46 -15.91 8.99
N TYR A 270 11.82 -14.79 8.40
CA TYR A 270 13.19 -14.37 8.14
C TYR A 270 13.50 -13.17 9.05
N CYS A 271 14.71 -13.12 9.59
CA CYS A 271 15.16 -12.04 10.47
C CYS A 271 16.51 -11.52 9.99
N ASP A 272 16.89 -10.35 10.49
CA ASP A 272 18.25 -9.85 10.30
C ASP A 272 19.30 -10.67 11.08
N GLU A 273 20.58 -10.30 10.94
CA GLU A 273 21.72 -11.01 11.56
C GLU A 273 21.65 -11.05 13.09
N HIS A 274 20.85 -10.20 13.72
CA HIS A 274 20.64 -10.15 15.16
C HIS A 274 19.35 -10.85 15.61
N GLY A 275 18.63 -11.49 14.68
CA GLY A 275 17.34 -12.12 14.96
C GLY A 275 16.21 -11.10 15.18
N GLN A 276 16.40 -9.84 14.77
CA GLN A 276 15.41 -8.78 14.88
C GLN A 276 14.68 -8.57 13.55
N ASN A 277 13.66 -7.70 13.57
CA ASN A 277 12.89 -7.30 12.40
C ASN A 277 12.31 -8.50 11.62
N PRO A 278 11.45 -9.32 12.25
CA PRO A 278 10.87 -10.48 11.58
C PRO A 278 10.04 -10.06 10.37
N VAL A 279 10.25 -10.78 9.27
CA VAL A 279 9.43 -10.71 8.05
C VAL A 279 8.93 -12.09 7.66
N THR A 280 7.75 -12.21 7.05
CA THR A 280 7.26 -13.47 6.48
C THR A 280 8.17 -13.93 5.35
N GLN A 281 8.44 -15.23 5.23
CA GLN A 281 9.21 -15.74 4.09
C GLN A 281 8.41 -15.78 2.78
N PHE A 282 7.08 -15.69 2.86
CA PHE A 282 6.24 -15.43 1.70
C PHE A 282 6.28 -13.95 1.35
N ASP A 283 6.46 -13.65 0.06
CA ASP A 283 6.39 -12.30 -0.46
C ASP A 283 4.94 -11.77 -0.48
N LYS A 284 4.77 -10.54 -1.00
CA LYS A 284 3.47 -9.86 -1.05
C LYS A 284 2.36 -10.70 -1.68
N ASN A 285 2.65 -11.42 -2.77
CA ASN A 285 1.62 -12.19 -3.47
C ASN A 285 1.37 -13.52 -2.78
N ASP A 286 2.44 -14.20 -2.37
CA ASP A 286 2.34 -15.51 -1.75
C ASP A 286 1.69 -15.45 -0.36
N VAL A 287 1.95 -14.39 0.42
CA VAL A 287 1.38 -14.22 1.76
C VAL A 287 -0.13 -13.96 1.70
N GLU A 288 -0.57 -13.19 0.69
CA GLU A 288 -1.99 -12.93 0.42
C GLU A 288 -2.68 -14.19 -0.09
N TYR A 289 -2.04 -14.94 -0.99
CA TYR A 289 -2.57 -16.20 -1.50
C TYR A 289 -2.62 -17.30 -0.43
N ALA A 290 -1.72 -17.26 0.56
CA ALA A 290 -1.78 -18.08 1.77
C ALA A 290 -2.93 -17.68 2.72
N GLY A 291 -3.66 -16.60 2.41
CA GLY A 291 -4.88 -16.19 3.07
C GLY A 291 -4.68 -15.14 4.16
N LEU A 292 -3.47 -14.60 4.33
CA LEU A 292 -3.27 -13.51 5.28
C LEU A 292 -3.56 -12.15 4.65
N VAL A 293 -4.09 -11.25 5.47
CA VAL A 293 -4.41 -9.90 5.03
C VAL A 293 -3.17 -9.04 5.07
N LYS A 294 -2.81 -8.48 3.91
CA LYS A 294 -1.79 -7.43 3.82
C LYS A 294 -2.40 -6.05 4.03
N PHE A 295 -1.61 -5.17 4.62
CA PHE A 295 -1.84 -3.75 4.70
C PHE A 295 -0.63 -3.08 4.08
N ASP A 296 -0.84 -2.35 2.99
CA ASP A 296 0.19 -1.57 2.34
C ASP A 296 0.24 -0.17 2.94
N PHE A 297 1.30 0.10 3.69
CA PHE A 297 1.67 1.37 4.28
C PHE A 297 2.63 2.09 3.34
N LEU A 298 2.06 2.83 2.38
CA LEU A 298 2.87 3.58 1.43
C LEU A 298 3.45 4.84 2.09
N GLY A 299 4.78 4.87 2.21
CA GLY A 299 5.51 6.01 2.75
C GLY A 299 5.61 7.17 1.76
N LEU A 300 4.60 8.04 1.69
CA LEU A 300 4.62 9.23 0.82
C LEU A 300 5.25 10.42 1.52
N ARG A 301 6.41 10.88 1.01
CA ARG A 301 7.07 12.11 1.48
C ARG A 301 6.20 13.36 1.32
N THR A 302 5.28 13.35 0.36
CA THR A 302 4.34 14.46 0.13
C THR A 302 3.54 14.80 1.38
N LEU A 303 3.11 13.79 2.15
CA LEU A 303 2.35 14.01 3.39
C LEU A 303 3.22 14.65 4.48
N THR A 304 4.48 14.22 4.60
CA THR A 304 5.45 14.86 5.51
C THR A 304 5.66 16.34 5.14
N ILE A 305 5.85 16.64 3.85
CA ILE A 305 6.02 18.02 3.36
C ILE A 305 4.80 18.87 3.70
N LEU A 306 3.60 18.33 3.44
CA LEU A 306 2.34 19.01 3.72
C LEU A 306 2.18 19.29 5.22
N GLN A 307 2.46 18.31 6.08
CA GLN A 307 2.39 18.49 7.53
C GLN A 307 3.35 19.59 8.01
N TRP A 308 4.59 19.60 7.51
CA TRP A 308 5.54 20.66 7.84
C TRP A 308 5.05 22.04 7.39
N ALA A 309 4.50 22.14 6.19
CA ALA A 309 3.93 23.38 5.67
C ALA A 309 2.77 23.90 6.55
N VAL A 310 1.84 23.02 6.91
CA VAL A 310 0.71 23.34 7.81
C VAL A 310 1.21 23.75 9.19
N ASN A 311 2.18 23.02 9.78
CA ASN A 311 2.75 23.34 11.08
C ASN A 311 3.46 24.70 11.09
N MET A 312 4.24 25.01 10.06
CA MET A 312 4.89 26.31 9.90
C MET A 312 3.87 27.45 9.75
N ALA A 313 2.82 27.24 8.94
CA ALA A 313 1.74 28.21 8.77
C ALA A 313 0.99 28.45 10.10
N ASN A 314 0.62 27.38 10.81
CA ASN A 314 -0.11 27.46 12.07
C ASN A 314 0.72 28.08 13.20
N ALA A 315 2.04 27.85 13.23
CA ALA A 315 2.92 28.54 14.17
C ALA A 315 2.90 30.06 13.98
N ARG A 316 2.83 30.53 12.72
CA ARG A 316 2.68 31.95 12.40
C ARG A 316 1.27 32.47 12.74
N LEU A 317 0.21 31.78 12.30
CA LEU A 317 -1.17 32.20 12.51
C LEU A 317 -1.53 32.29 14.00
N ARG A 318 -1.00 31.37 14.82
CA ARG A 318 -1.14 31.41 16.28
C ARG A 318 -0.53 32.67 16.89
N LYS A 319 0.62 33.14 16.40
CA LYS A 319 1.24 34.40 16.84
C LYS A 319 0.43 35.63 16.41
N GLU A 320 -0.24 35.54 15.26
CA GLU A 320 -1.09 36.60 14.73
C GLU A 320 -2.54 36.58 15.30
N GLY A 321 -2.87 35.60 16.16
CA GLY A 321 -4.23 35.44 16.71
C GLY A 321 -5.28 35.07 15.66
N LYS A 322 -4.86 34.46 14.55
CA LYS A 322 -5.74 34.07 13.43
C LYS A 322 -6.18 32.61 13.53
N PRO A 323 -7.30 32.23 12.88
CA PRO A 323 -7.70 30.84 12.74
C PRO A 323 -6.58 29.98 12.16
N LEU A 324 -6.44 28.76 12.68
CA LEU A 324 -5.47 27.79 12.19
C LEU A 324 -5.97 27.16 10.89
N VAL A 325 -5.03 26.79 10.02
CA VAL A 325 -5.30 26.00 8.82
C VAL A 325 -5.52 24.55 9.24
N ASP A 326 -6.65 24.01 8.82
CA ASP A 326 -6.90 22.58 8.74
C ASP A 326 -7.00 22.21 7.25
N ILE A 327 -6.14 21.30 6.82
CA ILE A 327 -6.04 20.91 5.41
C ILE A 327 -7.29 20.19 4.93
N ASN A 328 -8.00 19.50 5.82
CA ASN A 328 -9.17 18.69 5.46
C ASN A 328 -10.43 19.51 5.25
N SER A 329 -10.42 20.81 5.62
CA SER A 329 -11.55 21.73 5.49
C SER A 329 -11.33 22.85 4.48
N ILE A 330 -10.31 22.73 3.60
CA ILE A 330 -10.07 23.72 2.55
C ILE A 330 -11.17 23.67 1.48
N PRO A 331 -11.55 24.84 0.90
CA PRO A 331 -12.53 24.86 -0.19
C PRO A 331 -11.95 24.25 -1.47
N LEU A 332 -12.72 23.36 -2.11
CA LEU A 332 -12.32 22.73 -3.38
C LEU A 332 -12.39 23.69 -4.58
N GLN A 333 -13.13 24.80 -4.44
CA GLN A 333 -13.29 25.83 -5.46
C GLN A 333 -12.48 27.09 -5.09
N ASP A 334 -11.16 26.98 -5.05
CA ASP A 334 -10.28 28.12 -4.79
C ASP A 334 -9.72 28.75 -6.08
N SER A 335 -10.17 29.97 -6.39
CA SER A 335 -9.76 30.69 -7.60
C SER A 335 -8.24 30.87 -7.74
N LYS A 336 -7.50 31.05 -6.64
CA LYS A 336 -6.05 31.25 -6.69
C LYS A 336 -5.32 29.96 -7.07
N SER A 337 -5.74 28.84 -6.51
CA SER A 337 -5.23 27.50 -6.83
C SER A 337 -5.44 27.17 -8.30
N TYR A 338 -6.64 27.43 -8.84
CA TYR A 338 -6.92 27.23 -10.27
C TYR A 338 -6.10 28.17 -11.17
N GLN A 339 -5.91 29.44 -10.77
CA GLN A 339 -5.08 30.36 -11.55
C GLN A 339 -3.61 29.94 -11.62
N MET A 340 -3.06 29.41 -10.52
CA MET A 340 -1.70 28.86 -10.49
C MET A 340 -1.60 27.63 -11.40
N LEU A 341 -2.58 26.72 -11.31
CA LEU A 341 -2.64 25.52 -12.16
C LEU A 341 -2.73 25.88 -13.65
N MET A 342 -3.56 26.85 -14.03
CA MET A 342 -3.70 27.32 -15.42
C MET A 342 -2.45 27.99 -15.99
N ARG A 343 -1.53 28.46 -15.13
CA ARG A 343 -0.22 28.99 -15.55
C ARG A 343 0.83 27.89 -15.75
N ALA A 344 0.48 26.64 -15.45
CA ALA A 344 1.42 25.51 -15.39
C ALA A 344 2.55 25.72 -14.38
N ASP A 345 2.29 26.49 -13.31
CA ASP A 345 3.23 26.66 -12.19
C ASP A 345 3.14 25.43 -11.25
N THR A 346 3.37 24.23 -11.78
CA THR A 346 3.11 22.93 -11.13
C THR A 346 4.36 22.21 -10.63
N THR A 347 5.52 22.86 -10.62
CA THR A 347 6.72 22.30 -9.96
C THR A 347 6.42 22.06 -8.48
N ALA A 348 6.72 20.85 -8.00
CA ALA A 348 6.38 20.36 -6.65
C ALA A 348 4.88 20.22 -6.35
N VAL A 349 4.02 20.25 -7.36
CA VAL A 349 2.62 19.83 -7.25
C VAL A 349 2.56 18.32 -7.53
N PHE A 350 2.22 17.55 -6.51
CA PHE A 350 2.21 16.09 -6.55
C PHE A 350 1.45 15.56 -7.79
N GLN A 351 2.09 14.66 -8.54
CA GLN A 351 1.63 14.06 -9.80
C GLN A 351 1.55 14.98 -11.03
N LEU A 352 1.76 16.30 -10.87
CA LEU A 352 1.66 17.29 -11.95
C LEU A 352 3.01 17.95 -12.29
N GLU A 353 4.10 17.31 -11.89
CA GLU A 353 5.47 17.79 -12.07
C GLU A 353 6.17 17.26 -13.34
N SER A 354 5.46 16.50 -14.18
CA SER A 354 5.99 15.87 -15.40
C SER A 354 6.17 16.82 -16.58
#